data_AF-A0A6I5C5S3-F1
#
_entry.id   AF-A0A6I5C5S3-F1
#
_cell.length_a   1.000
_cell.length_b   1.000
_cell.length_c   1.000
_cell.angle_alpha   90.00
_cell.angle_beta   90.00
_cell.angle_gamma   90.00
#
_symmetry.space_group_name_H-M   'P 1'
#
loop_
_entity.id
_entity.type
_entity.pdbx_description
1 polymer ?
#
loop_
_entity_poly.entity_id
_entity_poly.type
_entity_poly.pdbx_seq_one_letter_code
_entity_poly.pdbx_strand_id
1 'polypeptide(L)'
;MEENSLVRIGHRCQIAPDVTVNPTEPVVIGDDVGVGAEVAIFTHSYHAGHPVRDGHGAAFAGVEVGDGAWLGLRAVLLPGVRVGAGTVVAATATVTRSLPAGVLAAGVPARVKRVLEPVALDAAGRREAATGLLEAWVQRLRFKGLTIEELDAQGVGLHWRVSGSDRCWQVLWCPQDGDLPGAAEVGRSGADTAVVFDFAEPLAVRGELDELGHDLRDFLRRATWLFPYEGNSRGLMPERFSRLLG
;
A
#
# COMPACT_ATOMS: atom_id res chain seq x y z
N MET A 1 -23.46 -4.96 25.12
CA MET A 1 -22.07 -5.42 25.22
C MET A 1 -21.45 -5.33 23.84
N GLU A 2 -20.91 -4.15 23.52
CA GLU A 2 -20.11 -3.89 22.32
C GLU A 2 -18.85 -3.10 22.72
N GLU A 3 -18.42 -3.23 23.99
CA GLU A 3 -17.35 -2.41 24.58
C GLU A 3 -15.97 -2.62 23.90
N ASN A 4 -15.82 -3.71 23.12
CA ASN A 4 -14.61 -4.03 22.37
C ASN A 4 -14.75 -3.90 20.84
N SER A 5 -15.85 -3.30 20.35
CA SER A 5 -16.02 -3.02 18.91
C SER A 5 -15.06 -1.91 18.47
N LEU A 6 -13.89 -2.31 17.98
CA LEU A 6 -12.80 -1.42 17.62
C LEU A 6 -12.25 -1.82 16.26
N VAL A 7 -12.10 -0.84 15.37
CA VAL A 7 -11.37 -0.99 14.11
C VAL A 7 -10.15 -0.08 14.16
N ARG A 8 -8.96 -0.66 14.01
CA ARG A 8 -7.69 0.06 13.87
C ARG A 8 -7.11 -0.23 12.50
N ILE A 9 -6.77 0.82 11.77
CA ILE A 9 -6.14 0.73 10.45
C ILE A 9 -4.84 1.51 10.53
N GLY A 10 -3.75 0.86 10.14
CA GLY A 10 -2.42 1.47 10.08
C GLY A 10 -2.29 2.49 8.95
N HIS A 11 -1.06 2.88 8.68
CA HIS A 11 -0.72 3.86 7.67
C HIS A 11 -0.68 3.25 6.27
N ARG A 12 -0.93 4.09 5.25
CA ARG A 12 -0.75 3.73 3.82
C ARG A 12 -1.58 2.52 3.36
N CYS A 13 -2.63 2.17 4.09
CA CYS A 13 -3.59 1.16 3.67
C CYS A 13 -4.45 1.65 2.50
N GLN A 14 -4.83 0.73 1.63
CA GLN A 14 -5.86 0.97 0.61
C GLN A 14 -7.07 0.11 0.90
N ILE A 15 -8.23 0.76 1.03
CA ILE A 15 -9.51 0.09 1.21
C ILE A 15 -10.33 0.32 -0.06
N ALA A 16 -10.58 -0.76 -0.81
CA ALA A 16 -11.39 -0.71 -2.02
C ALA A 16 -12.90 -0.64 -1.69
N PRO A 17 -13.78 -0.42 -2.69
CA PRO A 17 -15.22 -0.29 -2.47
C PRO A 17 -15.87 -1.51 -1.80
N ASP A 18 -16.96 -1.27 -1.10
CA ASP A 18 -17.86 -2.28 -0.52
C ASP A 18 -17.22 -3.26 0.48
N VAL A 19 -16.11 -2.86 1.11
CA VAL A 19 -15.51 -3.62 2.20
C VAL A 19 -16.43 -3.61 3.42
N THR A 20 -16.77 -4.79 3.91
CA THR A 20 -17.58 -4.98 5.12
C THR A 20 -16.69 -5.33 6.30
N VAL A 21 -16.70 -4.50 7.34
CA VAL A 21 -16.10 -4.84 8.64
C VAL A 21 -17.23 -4.93 9.64
N ASN A 22 -17.39 -6.11 10.24
CA ASN A 22 -18.43 -6.36 11.24
C ASN A 22 -17.80 -6.73 12.60
N PRO A 23 -17.39 -5.71 13.40
CA PRO A 23 -16.68 -5.90 14.65
C PRO A 23 -17.64 -5.97 15.85
N THR A 24 -17.61 -7.08 16.55
CA THR A 24 -18.00 -7.20 17.98
C THR A 24 -16.77 -7.35 18.88
N GLU A 25 -15.63 -7.73 18.29
CA GLU A 25 -14.30 -7.79 18.87
C GLU A 25 -13.34 -6.96 17.99
N PRO A 26 -12.09 -6.70 18.44
CA PRO A 26 -11.19 -5.84 17.70
C PRO A 26 -10.82 -6.37 16.30
N VAL A 27 -10.81 -5.48 15.32
CA VAL A 27 -10.18 -5.68 14.01
C VAL A 27 -8.97 -4.77 13.91
N VAL A 28 -7.79 -5.36 13.76
CA VAL A 28 -6.53 -4.63 13.63
C VAL A 28 -5.95 -4.90 12.24
N ILE A 29 -5.80 -3.84 11.45
CA ILE A 29 -5.15 -3.84 10.16
C ILE A 29 -3.84 -3.05 10.32
N GLY A 30 -2.72 -3.67 9.97
CA GLY A 30 -1.38 -3.10 10.04
C GLY A 30 -1.12 -1.98 9.03
N ASP A 31 0.16 -1.72 8.78
CA ASP A 31 0.62 -0.73 7.80
C ASP A 31 0.69 -1.33 6.38
N ASP A 32 0.54 -0.51 5.35
CA ASP A 32 0.73 -0.90 3.94
C ASP A 32 -0.17 -2.07 3.48
N VAL A 33 -1.34 -2.23 4.11
CA VAL A 33 -2.28 -3.32 3.77
C VAL A 33 -3.17 -2.93 2.60
N GLY A 34 -3.24 -3.82 1.60
CA GLY A 34 -4.21 -3.73 0.51
C GLY A 34 -5.47 -4.53 0.84
N VAL A 35 -6.63 -3.89 0.88
CA VAL A 35 -7.94 -4.54 1.05
C VAL A 35 -8.75 -4.41 -0.24
N GLY A 36 -8.89 -5.51 -0.96
CA GLY A 36 -9.64 -5.60 -2.21
C GLY A 36 -11.13 -5.35 -2.03
N ALA A 37 -11.84 -5.12 -3.14
CA ALA A 37 -13.25 -4.75 -3.06
C ALA A 37 -14.08 -5.92 -2.50
N GLU A 38 -15.21 -5.59 -1.86
CA GLU A 38 -16.14 -6.58 -1.28
C GLU A 38 -15.49 -7.55 -0.26
N VAL A 39 -14.31 -7.24 0.28
CA VAL A 39 -13.73 -8.03 1.37
C VAL A 39 -14.62 -7.94 2.60
N ALA A 40 -14.86 -9.08 3.25
CA ALA A 40 -15.69 -9.14 4.44
C ALA A 40 -14.90 -9.67 5.64
N ILE A 41 -14.89 -8.91 6.73
CA ILE A 41 -14.19 -9.23 7.98
C ILE A 41 -15.22 -9.36 9.10
N PHE A 42 -15.31 -10.55 9.69
CA PHE A 42 -16.24 -10.85 10.77
C PHE A 42 -15.49 -11.25 12.04
N THR A 43 -15.88 -10.68 13.17
CA THR A 43 -15.33 -11.07 14.48
C THR A 43 -16.33 -11.82 15.34
N HIS A 44 -17.50 -12.15 14.79
CA HIS A 44 -18.49 -13.00 15.42
C HIS A 44 -19.08 -14.01 14.44
N SER A 45 -19.58 -15.11 14.97
CA SER A 45 -20.39 -16.07 14.21
C SER A 45 -21.58 -16.56 15.03
N TYR A 46 -22.68 -16.86 14.33
CA TYR A 46 -23.86 -17.45 14.93
C TYR A 46 -23.67 -18.94 15.22
N HIS A 47 -24.51 -19.47 16.10
CA HIS A 47 -24.47 -20.84 16.58
C HIS A 47 -24.46 -21.84 15.43
N ALA A 48 -23.47 -22.73 15.41
CA ALA A 48 -23.35 -23.82 14.45
C ALA A 48 -24.40 -24.90 14.73
N GLY A 49 -25.68 -24.60 14.51
CA GLY A 49 -26.79 -25.57 14.59
C GLY A 49 -27.27 -25.95 15.98
N HIS A 50 -26.77 -25.31 17.05
CA HIS A 50 -27.19 -25.60 18.42
C HIS A 50 -28.08 -24.48 19.00
N PRO A 51 -29.16 -24.81 19.73
CA PRO A 51 -29.98 -23.82 20.41
C PRO A 51 -29.17 -23.02 21.43
N VAL A 52 -29.36 -21.69 21.45
CA VAL A 52 -28.81 -20.80 22.49
C VAL A 52 -29.22 -21.24 23.89
N ARG A 53 -30.43 -21.81 24.02
CA ARG A 53 -31.01 -22.33 25.26
C ARG A 53 -30.20 -23.49 25.85
N ASP A 54 -29.38 -24.16 25.05
CA ASP A 54 -28.53 -25.28 25.47
C ASP A 54 -27.13 -24.80 25.90
N GLY A 55 -26.92 -23.49 26.06
CA GLY A 55 -25.65 -22.90 26.50
C GLY A 55 -24.63 -22.67 25.39
N HIS A 56 -24.98 -22.94 24.13
CA HIS A 56 -24.12 -22.66 22.99
C HIS A 56 -24.20 -21.16 22.65
N GLY A 57 -23.22 -20.39 23.11
CA GLY A 57 -23.07 -18.96 22.79
C GLY A 57 -22.60 -18.71 21.35
N ALA A 58 -22.68 -17.46 20.91
CA ALA A 58 -22.04 -17.04 19.66
C ALA A 58 -20.52 -17.03 19.89
N ALA A 59 -19.75 -17.31 18.84
CA ALA A 59 -18.29 -17.22 18.93
C ALA A 59 -17.90 -15.77 18.64
N PHE A 60 -17.02 -15.22 19.48
CA PHE A 60 -16.47 -13.88 19.36
C PHE A 60 -14.96 -13.96 19.44
N ALA A 61 -14.28 -13.46 18.41
CA ALA A 61 -12.83 -13.39 18.41
C ALA A 61 -12.36 -12.34 17.39
N GLY A 62 -11.43 -11.50 17.81
CA GLY A 62 -10.86 -10.44 16.97
C GLY A 62 -10.14 -10.96 15.74
N VAL A 63 -9.85 -10.06 14.81
CA VAL A 63 -9.12 -10.35 13.57
C VAL A 63 -7.91 -9.43 13.47
N GLU A 64 -6.77 -10.00 13.11
CA GLU A 64 -5.52 -9.26 12.92
C GLU A 64 -4.99 -9.47 11.51
N VAL A 65 -4.60 -8.39 10.83
CA VAL A 65 -3.98 -8.40 9.50
C VAL A 65 -2.64 -7.68 9.62
N GLY A 66 -1.56 -8.42 9.42
CA GLY A 66 -0.19 -7.91 9.53
C GLY A 66 0.21 -6.99 8.38
N ASP A 67 1.30 -6.25 8.60
CA ASP A 67 1.79 -5.23 7.67
C ASP A 67 2.08 -5.78 6.27
N GLY A 68 1.80 -5.01 5.23
CA GLY A 68 2.06 -5.37 3.83
C GLY A 68 1.21 -6.54 3.32
N ALA A 69 0.23 -7.03 4.08
CA ALA A 69 -0.68 -8.07 3.62
C ALA A 69 -1.60 -7.58 2.51
N TRP A 70 -2.04 -8.49 1.64
CA TRP A 70 -3.02 -8.20 0.60
C TRP A 70 -4.23 -9.13 0.72
N LEU A 71 -5.41 -8.55 0.93
CA LEU A 71 -6.69 -9.25 0.91
C LEU A 71 -7.31 -9.10 -0.49
N GLY A 72 -7.35 -10.17 -1.26
CA GLY A 72 -7.90 -10.18 -2.61
C GLY A 72 -9.39 -9.89 -2.64
N LEU A 73 -9.88 -9.47 -3.82
CA LEU A 73 -11.30 -9.20 -4.10
C LEU A 73 -12.21 -10.27 -3.48
N ARG A 74 -13.22 -9.87 -2.70
CA ARG A 74 -14.22 -10.78 -2.08
C ARG A 74 -13.64 -11.84 -1.15
N ALA A 75 -12.43 -11.64 -0.61
CA ALA A 75 -11.92 -12.51 0.45
C ALA A 75 -12.75 -12.34 1.73
N VAL A 76 -12.89 -13.42 2.50
CA VAL A 76 -13.67 -13.43 3.74
C VAL A 76 -12.77 -13.87 4.89
N LEU A 77 -12.71 -13.08 5.97
CA LEU A 77 -11.97 -13.38 7.18
C LEU A 77 -12.97 -13.73 8.29
N LEU A 78 -12.85 -14.94 8.84
CA LEU A 78 -13.71 -15.42 9.92
C LEU A 78 -13.16 -15.05 11.32
N PRO A 79 -13.97 -15.17 12.38
CA PRO A 79 -13.56 -14.76 13.72
C PRO A 79 -12.29 -15.48 14.19
N GLY A 80 -11.40 -14.74 14.85
CA GLY A 80 -10.19 -15.27 15.47
C GLY A 80 -9.01 -15.52 14.53
N VAL A 81 -9.14 -15.20 13.24
CA VAL A 81 -8.04 -15.39 12.29
C VAL A 81 -7.01 -14.26 12.38
N ARG A 82 -5.74 -14.65 12.23
CA ARG A 82 -4.62 -13.74 12.04
C ARG A 82 -4.01 -13.97 10.67
N VAL A 83 -3.83 -12.92 9.89
CA VAL A 83 -3.11 -12.96 8.61
C VAL A 83 -1.72 -12.38 8.86
N GLY A 84 -0.68 -13.20 8.70
CA GLY A 84 0.70 -12.73 8.91
C GLY A 84 1.12 -11.63 7.93
N ALA A 85 2.15 -10.87 8.30
CA ALA A 85 2.69 -9.79 7.48
C ALA A 85 3.10 -10.28 6.08
N GLY A 86 2.85 -9.47 5.06
CA GLY A 86 3.21 -9.79 3.68
C GLY A 86 2.45 -10.97 3.06
N THR A 87 1.39 -11.46 3.72
CA THR A 87 0.60 -12.57 3.19
C THR A 87 -0.43 -12.09 2.19
N VAL A 88 -0.54 -12.83 1.09
CA VAL A 88 -1.53 -12.62 0.05
C VAL A 88 -2.67 -13.63 0.24
N VAL A 89 -3.86 -13.13 0.48
CA VAL A 89 -5.11 -13.89 0.44
C VAL A 89 -5.70 -13.71 -0.95
N ALA A 90 -5.79 -14.78 -1.73
CA ALA A 90 -6.31 -14.72 -3.09
C ALA A 90 -7.78 -14.28 -3.11
N ALA A 91 -8.22 -13.75 -4.26
CA ALA A 91 -9.60 -13.36 -4.46
C ALA A 91 -10.56 -14.52 -4.15
N THR A 92 -11.72 -14.18 -3.55
CA THR A 92 -12.80 -15.10 -3.16
C THR A 92 -12.42 -16.18 -2.12
N ALA A 93 -11.23 -16.12 -1.53
CA ALA A 93 -10.81 -17.08 -0.51
C ALA A 93 -11.50 -16.82 0.84
N THR A 94 -11.80 -17.89 1.59
CA THR A 94 -12.37 -17.80 2.95
C THR A 94 -11.36 -18.27 3.97
N VAL A 95 -10.79 -17.33 4.73
CA VAL A 95 -9.81 -17.59 5.78
C VAL A 95 -10.55 -18.07 7.03
N THR A 96 -10.48 -19.37 7.28
CA THR A 96 -11.10 -20.03 8.45
C THR A 96 -10.09 -20.38 9.55
N ARG A 97 -8.80 -20.17 9.28
CA ARG A 97 -7.66 -20.42 10.19
C ARG A 97 -6.59 -19.38 9.91
N SER A 98 -5.85 -18.98 10.94
CA SER A 98 -4.73 -18.04 10.81
C SER A 98 -3.72 -18.50 9.77
N LEU A 99 -3.17 -17.53 9.04
CA LEU A 99 -2.18 -17.73 7.99
C LEU A 99 -0.81 -17.21 8.48
N PRO A 100 0.28 -17.94 8.22
CA PRO A 100 1.63 -17.45 8.52
C PRO A 100 1.96 -16.20 7.69
N ALA A 101 3.07 -15.52 8.00
CA ALA A 101 3.60 -14.40 7.22
C ALA A 101 4.20 -14.87 5.89
N GLY A 102 4.19 -13.99 4.89
CA GLY A 102 4.86 -14.19 3.60
C GLY A 102 4.36 -15.42 2.83
N VAL A 103 3.06 -15.69 2.81
CA VAL A 103 2.50 -16.79 2.01
C VAL A 103 1.41 -16.32 1.06
N LEU A 104 1.19 -17.10 0.01
CA LEU A 104 -0.03 -17.05 -0.79
C LEU A 104 -1.02 -18.08 -0.24
N ALA A 105 -2.22 -17.65 0.14
CA ALA A 105 -3.30 -18.53 0.55
C ALA A 105 -4.52 -18.36 -0.38
N ALA A 106 -5.15 -19.48 -0.76
CA ALA A 106 -6.31 -19.47 -1.66
C ALA A 106 -7.30 -20.59 -1.36
N GLY A 107 -8.56 -20.41 -1.78
CA GLY A 107 -9.63 -21.41 -1.71
C GLY A 107 -10.67 -21.17 -0.60
N VAL A 108 -11.68 -22.05 -0.56
CA VAL A 108 -12.76 -22.06 0.43
C VAL A 108 -12.88 -23.47 1.01
N PRO A 109 -12.34 -23.74 2.21
CA PRO A 109 -11.55 -22.84 3.06
C PRO A 109 -10.14 -22.58 2.50
N ALA A 110 -9.57 -21.42 2.82
CA ALA A 110 -8.25 -21.00 2.36
C ALA A 110 -7.15 -21.94 2.86
N ARG A 111 -6.19 -22.24 2.00
CA ARG A 111 -5.00 -23.02 2.30
C ARG A 111 -3.77 -22.33 1.73
N VAL A 112 -2.65 -22.41 2.44
CA VAL A 112 -1.35 -21.99 1.93
C VAL A 112 -1.05 -22.77 0.65
N LYS A 113 -0.75 -22.05 -0.42
CA LYS A 113 -0.38 -22.59 -1.73
C LYS A 113 1.12 -22.59 -1.92
N ARG A 114 1.79 -21.51 -1.52
CA ARG A 114 3.25 -21.37 -1.54
C ARG A 114 3.73 -20.28 -0.59
N VAL A 115 5.00 -20.35 -0.27
CA VAL A 115 5.73 -19.25 0.39
C VAL A 115 6.05 -18.18 -0.65
N LEU A 116 5.98 -16.93 -0.24
CA LEU A 116 6.38 -15.77 -1.01
C LEU A 116 7.79 -15.38 -0.55
N GLU A 117 8.74 -15.34 -1.46
CA GLU A 117 10.08 -14.87 -1.14
C GLU A 117 10.11 -13.33 -1.26
N PRO A 118 10.30 -12.60 -0.13
CA PRO A 118 10.44 -11.16 -0.19
C PRO A 118 11.72 -10.82 -0.95
N VAL A 119 11.58 -9.95 -1.96
CA VAL A 119 12.74 -9.40 -2.66
C VAL A 119 13.31 -8.30 -1.76
N ALA A 120 14.35 -8.64 -1.00
CA ALA A 120 15.14 -7.63 -0.31
C ALA A 120 15.92 -6.84 -1.37
N LEU A 121 15.44 -5.65 -1.72
CA LEU A 121 16.20 -4.72 -2.54
C LEU A 121 17.36 -4.18 -1.71
N ASP A 122 18.58 -4.20 -2.26
CA ASP A 122 19.69 -3.46 -1.68
C ASP A 122 19.49 -1.93 -1.87
N ALA A 123 20.44 -1.12 -1.41
CA ALA A 123 20.34 0.33 -1.55
C ALA A 123 20.25 0.78 -3.02
N ALA A 124 20.90 0.06 -3.95
CA ALA A 124 20.86 0.37 -5.37
C ALA A 124 19.50 0.03 -5.98
N GLY A 125 18.96 -1.15 -5.67
CA GLY A 125 17.64 -1.59 -6.12
C GLY A 125 16.52 -0.71 -5.57
N ARG A 126 16.61 -0.26 -4.31
CA ARG A 126 15.65 0.73 -3.76
C ARG A 126 15.72 2.06 -4.51
N ARG A 127 16.91 2.53 -4.86
CA ARG A 127 17.10 3.75 -5.67
C ARG A 127 16.50 3.59 -7.05
N GLU A 128 16.83 2.50 -7.76
CA GLU A 128 16.28 2.23 -9.10
C GLU A 128 14.75 2.20 -9.07
N ALA A 129 14.18 1.55 -8.07
CA ALA A 129 12.73 1.47 -7.96
C ALA A 129 12.08 2.83 -7.61
N ALA A 130 12.72 3.62 -6.74
CA ALA A 130 12.29 5.00 -6.46
C ALA A 130 12.34 5.88 -7.72
N THR A 131 13.42 5.79 -8.50
CA THR A 131 13.56 6.48 -9.79
C THR A 131 12.43 6.09 -10.74
N GLY A 132 12.18 4.79 -10.92
CA GLY A 132 11.11 4.31 -11.81
C GLY A 132 9.72 4.77 -11.39
N LEU A 133 9.44 4.85 -10.08
CA LEU A 133 8.17 5.41 -9.57
C LEU A 133 8.03 6.90 -9.89
N LEU A 134 9.08 7.69 -9.64
CA LEU A 134 9.07 9.12 -9.90
C LEU A 134 8.93 9.43 -11.40
N GLU A 135 9.65 8.69 -12.25
CA GLU A 135 9.50 8.81 -13.70
C GLU A 135 8.08 8.48 -14.15
N ALA A 136 7.49 7.39 -13.63
CA ALA A 136 6.10 7.03 -13.93
C ALA A 136 5.09 8.10 -13.49
N TRP A 137 5.32 8.73 -12.33
CA TRP A 137 4.52 9.86 -11.89
C TRP A 137 4.67 11.07 -12.83
N VAL A 138 5.89 11.42 -13.22
CA VAL A 138 6.15 12.52 -14.16
C VAL A 138 5.44 12.29 -15.50
N GLN A 139 5.44 11.05 -16.01
CA GLN A 139 4.67 10.72 -17.21
C GLN A 139 3.17 10.95 -17.01
N ARG A 140 2.64 10.63 -15.82
CA ARG A 140 1.24 10.93 -15.47
C ARG A 140 0.93 12.42 -15.45
N LEU A 141 1.86 13.25 -14.96
CA LEU A 141 1.69 14.71 -14.98
C LEU A 141 1.55 15.26 -16.40
N ARG A 142 2.30 14.72 -17.36
CA ARG A 142 2.15 15.09 -18.78
C ARG A 142 0.74 14.82 -19.31
N PHE A 143 0.14 13.70 -18.94
CA PHE A 143 -1.26 13.40 -19.30
C PHE A 143 -2.29 14.35 -18.67
N LYS A 144 -1.93 15.02 -17.57
CA LYS A 144 -2.76 16.06 -16.94
C LYS A 144 -2.58 17.44 -17.58
N GLY A 145 -1.78 17.55 -18.65
CA GLY A 145 -1.53 18.81 -19.34
C GLY A 145 -0.42 19.66 -18.70
N LEU A 146 0.33 19.13 -17.75
CA LEU A 146 1.49 19.83 -17.18
C LEU A 146 2.71 19.68 -18.09
N THR A 147 3.46 20.76 -18.25
CA THR A 147 4.73 20.76 -18.99
C THR A 147 5.84 20.31 -18.06
N ILE A 148 6.70 19.41 -18.54
CA ILE A 148 7.84 18.88 -17.77
C ILE A 148 9.12 19.15 -18.53
N GLU A 149 10.05 19.87 -17.90
CA GLU A 149 11.41 20.09 -18.36
C GLU A 149 12.38 19.41 -17.39
N GLU A 150 13.30 18.60 -17.93
CA GLU A 150 14.38 18.01 -17.13
C GLU A 150 15.53 19.02 -17.01
N LEU A 151 15.96 19.24 -15.78
CA LEU A 151 17.00 20.20 -15.43
C LEU A 151 18.29 19.47 -15.05
N ASP A 152 19.42 20.17 -15.14
CA ASP A 152 20.69 19.63 -14.67
C ASP A 152 20.58 19.25 -13.19
N ALA A 153 20.99 18.02 -12.88
CA ALA A 153 20.82 17.41 -11.59
C ALA A 153 21.72 18.06 -10.51
N GLN A 154 22.82 18.74 -10.86
CA GLN A 154 23.65 19.53 -9.92
C GLN A 154 23.99 18.81 -8.58
N GLY A 155 24.10 17.47 -8.56
CA GLY A 155 24.36 16.68 -7.36
C GLY A 155 23.14 16.06 -6.68
N VAL A 156 21.91 16.33 -7.15
CA VAL A 156 20.71 15.56 -6.80
C VAL A 156 20.52 14.37 -7.76
N GLY A 157 19.62 13.43 -7.43
CA GLY A 157 19.34 12.25 -8.25
C GLY A 157 18.42 12.54 -9.43
N LEU A 158 17.34 13.31 -9.23
CA LEU A 158 16.42 13.75 -10.29
C LEU A 158 16.03 15.21 -10.07
N HIS A 159 15.93 15.97 -11.16
CA HIS A 159 15.56 17.38 -11.14
C HIS A 159 14.65 17.73 -12.32
N TRP A 160 13.41 18.12 -12.03
CA TRP A 160 12.44 18.53 -13.04
C TRP A 160 11.84 19.89 -12.70
N ARG A 161 11.60 20.70 -13.72
CA ARG A 161 10.64 21.80 -13.67
C ARG A 161 9.31 21.31 -14.20
N VAL A 162 8.25 21.53 -13.42
CA VAL A 162 6.87 21.21 -13.75
C VAL A 162 6.10 22.51 -13.87
N SER A 163 5.41 22.75 -14.97
CA SER A 163 4.68 24.00 -15.20
C SER A 163 3.22 23.74 -15.56
N GLY A 164 2.32 24.39 -14.84
CA GLY A 164 0.88 24.49 -15.13
C GLY A 164 0.52 25.84 -15.77
N SER A 165 -0.77 26.14 -15.82
CA SER A 165 -1.30 27.40 -16.38
C SER A 165 -0.89 28.64 -15.59
N ASP A 166 -0.71 28.49 -14.28
CA ASP A 166 -0.68 29.56 -13.29
C ASP A 166 0.36 29.31 -12.19
N ARG A 167 1.07 28.18 -12.24
CA ARG A 167 2.11 27.81 -11.28
C ARG A 167 3.26 27.07 -11.94
N CYS A 168 4.44 27.22 -11.36
CA CYS A 168 5.65 26.49 -11.73
C CYS A 168 6.34 25.90 -10.50
N TRP A 169 6.62 24.60 -10.54
CA TRP A 169 7.27 23.84 -9.48
C TRP A 169 8.64 23.35 -9.92
N GLN A 170 9.54 23.21 -8.95
CA GLN A 170 10.73 22.37 -9.10
C GLN A 170 10.64 21.15 -8.22
N VAL A 171 10.82 19.98 -8.84
CA VAL A 171 10.74 18.65 -8.23
C VAL A 171 12.15 18.11 -8.17
N LEU A 172 12.61 17.81 -6.95
CA LEU A 172 13.96 17.35 -6.69
C LEU A 172 13.92 16.06 -5.88
N TRP A 173 14.68 15.04 -6.30
CA TRP A 173 14.93 13.85 -5.50
C TRP A 173 16.42 13.70 -5.22
N CYS A 174 16.79 13.59 -3.95
CA CYS A 174 18.16 13.30 -3.53
C CYS A 174 18.28 11.86 -3.00
N PRO A 175 19.14 11.01 -3.58
CA PRO A 175 19.28 9.60 -3.19
C PRO A 175 20.24 9.35 -2.01
N GLN A 176 20.75 10.39 -1.35
CA GLN A 176 21.65 10.31 -0.19
C GLN A 176 20.98 10.86 1.08
N ASP A 177 21.32 10.30 2.26
CA ASP A 177 21.02 10.84 3.61
C ASP A 177 21.78 12.18 3.89
N GLY A 178 21.95 13.02 2.87
CA GLY A 178 22.58 14.33 2.96
C GLY A 178 21.54 15.44 3.09
N ASP A 179 21.98 16.62 3.51
CA ASP A 179 21.11 17.80 3.55
C ASP A 179 20.51 18.05 2.16
N LEU A 180 19.19 17.97 2.09
CA LEU A 180 18.44 18.41 0.93
C LEU A 180 18.79 19.88 0.68
N PRO A 181 19.12 20.30 -0.56
CA PRO A 181 19.29 21.71 -0.85
C PRO A 181 18.04 22.44 -0.39
N GLY A 182 18.22 23.47 0.46
CA GLY A 182 17.07 24.18 1.02
C GLY A 182 16.22 24.78 -0.10
N ALA A 183 14.90 24.83 0.08
CA ALA A 183 13.98 25.42 -0.92
C ALA A 183 14.43 26.81 -1.42
N ALA A 184 15.19 27.56 -0.60
CA ALA A 184 15.78 28.85 -0.93
C ALA A 184 16.98 28.81 -1.92
N GLU A 185 17.71 27.70 -2.04
CA GLU A 185 18.82 27.54 -2.99
C GLU A 185 18.29 27.20 -4.40
N VAL A 186 17.15 26.50 -4.46
CA VAL A 186 16.45 26.05 -5.67
C VAL A 186 15.66 27.20 -6.33
N GLY A 187 15.14 28.13 -5.51
CA GLY A 187 14.33 29.29 -5.96
C GLY A 187 15.04 30.34 -6.83
N ARG A 188 16.32 30.16 -7.21
CA ARG A 188 17.08 31.13 -8.03
C ARG A 188 16.80 31.06 -9.54
N SER A 189 15.82 30.26 -10.00
CA SER A 189 15.56 30.04 -11.44
C SER A 189 14.11 30.23 -11.92
N GLY A 190 13.28 30.98 -11.19
CA GLY A 190 11.94 31.40 -11.68
C GLY A 190 10.81 30.38 -11.48
N ALA A 191 10.92 29.50 -10.48
CA ALA A 191 9.82 28.66 -10.00
C ALA A 191 9.22 29.25 -8.72
N ASP A 192 7.92 29.08 -8.51
CA ASP A 192 7.19 29.64 -7.37
C ASP A 192 7.42 28.82 -6.07
N THR A 193 7.58 27.49 -6.21
CA THR A 193 7.73 26.55 -5.09
C THR A 193 8.68 25.40 -5.44
N ALA A 194 9.47 24.92 -4.45
CA ALA A 194 10.29 23.72 -4.55
C ALA A 194 9.71 22.58 -3.71
N VAL A 195 9.52 21.40 -4.33
CA VAL A 195 9.09 20.17 -3.65
C VAL A 195 10.25 19.19 -3.63
N VAL A 196 10.65 18.76 -2.43
CA VAL A 196 11.84 17.92 -2.25
C VAL A 196 11.47 16.56 -1.68
N PHE A 197 11.97 15.52 -2.33
CA PHE A 197 11.63 14.14 -2.03
C PHE A 197 12.80 13.43 -1.38
N ASP A 198 12.49 12.77 -0.26
CA ASP A 198 13.40 11.90 0.45
C ASP A 198 12.77 10.50 0.56
N PHE A 199 13.48 9.51 0.01
CA PHE A 199 13.10 8.10 0.10
C PHE A 199 13.75 7.40 1.32
N ALA A 200 14.44 8.14 2.20
CA ALA A 200 14.86 7.62 3.50
C ALA A 200 13.64 7.07 4.26
N GLU A 201 13.83 6.00 5.03
CA GLU A 201 12.73 5.46 5.83
C GLU A 201 12.39 6.40 6.99
N PRO A 202 11.11 6.78 7.19
CA PRO A 202 9.94 6.48 6.35
C PRO A 202 9.80 7.45 5.15
N LEU A 203 9.32 6.93 4.00
CA LEU A 203 9.07 7.70 2.76
C LEU A 203 8.40 9.04 3.08
N ALA A 204 9.12 10.15 2.89
CA ALA A 204 8.68 11.47 3.31
C ALA A 204 8.71 12.46 2.14
N VAL A 205 7.56 13.07 1.86
CA VAL A 205 7.48 14.25 1.00
C VAL A 205 7.73 15.48 1.89
N ARG A 206 8.80 16.23 1.63
CA ARG A 206 9.14 17.46 2.36
C ARG A 206 8.95 18.69 1.46
N GLY A 207 8.69 19.84 2.07
CA GLY A 207 8.41 21.10 1.36
C GLY A 207 6.93 21.50 1.40
N GLU A 208 6.55 22.46 0.55
CA GLU A 208 5.17 22.93 0.48
C GLU A 208 4.30 21.84 -0.19
N LEU A 209 3.40 21.25 0.60
CA LEU A 209 2.47 20.22 0.13
C LEU A 209 1.25 20.90 -0.49
N ASP A 210 1.47 21.57 -1.62
CA ASP A 210 0.40 22.12 -2.42
C ASP A 210 -0.19 21.04 -3.36
N GLU A 211 -0.81 21.43 -4.47
CA GLU A 211 -1.45 20.52 -5.42
C GLU A 211 -0.52 19.42 -5.92
N LEU A 212 0.74 19.75 -6.26
CA LEU A 212 1.67 18.79 -6.85
C LEU A 212 2.19 17.81 -5.79
N GLY A 213 2.48 18.30 -4.59
CA GLY A 213 2.88 17.48 -3.44
C GLY A 213 1.79 16.50 -3.01
N HIS A 214 0.53 16.94 -3.01
CA HIS A 214 -0.62 16.07 -2.76
C HIS A 214 -0.81 15.02 -3.85
N ASP A 215 -0.66 15.38 -5.12
CA ASP A 215 -0.78 14.41 -6.21
C ASP A 215 0.30 13.32 -6.17
N LEU A 216 1.55 13.69 -5.89
CA LEU A 216 2.61 12.69 -5.75
C LEU A 216 2.36 11.78 -4.55
N ARG A 217 1.94 12.33 -3.40
CA ARG A 217 1.55 11.50 -2.26
C ARG A 217 0.46 10.49 -2.64
N ASP A 218 -0.54 10.94 -3.39
CA ASP A 218 -1.61 10.09 -3.89
C ASP A 218 -1.13 9.05 -4.90
N PHE A 219 -0.19 9.42 -5.77
CA PHE A 219 0.44 8.50 -6.72
C PHE A 219 1.23 7.42 -5.98
N LEU A 220 2.10 7.81 -5.04
CA LEU A 220 2.93 6.88 -4.28
C LEU A 220 2.08 5.91 -3.47
N ARG A 221 0.98 6.37 -2.85
CA ARG A 221 0.01 5.50 -2.17
C ARG A 221 -0.63 4.46 -3.08
N ARG A 222 -0.80 4.77 -4.37
CA ARG A 222 -1.35 3.83 -5.36
C ARG A 222 -0.25 2.94 -5.95
N ALA A 223 0.99 3.43 -6.00
CA ALA A 223 2.12 2.73 -6.57
C ALA A 223 2.82 1.80 -5.58
N THR A 224 2.64 1.96 -4.27
CA THR A 224 3.07 1.00 -3.22
C THR A 224 2.44 -0.40 -3.38
N TRP A 225 1.44 -0.56 -4.26
CA TRP A 225 0.97 -1.87 -4.75
C TRP A 225 2.00 -2.65 -5.58
N LEU A 226 3.20 -2.11 -5.83
CA LEU A 226 4.20 -2.67 -6.74
C LEU A 226 5.49 -3.15 -6.03
N PHE A 227 5.46 -3.69 -4.81
CA PHE A 227 6.69 -4.25 -4.17
C PHE A 227 6.44 -5.57 -3.40
N PRO A 228 7.45 -6.44 -3.20
CA PRO A 228 8.12 -7.18 -4.26
C PRO A 228 8.26 -8.64 -3.82
N TYR A 229 7.43 -9.54 -4.34
CA TYR A 229 7.69 -10.97 -4.28
C TYR A 229 8.23 -11.40 -5.64
N GLU A 230 9.21 -12.32 -5.68
CA GLU A 230 10.00 -12.68 -6.88
C GLU A 230 9.28 -12.46 -8.22
N GLY A 231 9.85 -11.59 -9.08
CA GLY A 231 9.35 -11.35 -10.43
C GLY A 231 9.04 -9.90 -10.81
N ASN A 232 9.90 -8.95 -10.41
CA ASN A 232 10.06 -7.59 -10.95
C ASN A 232 8.75 -6.84 -11.29
N SER A 233 8.35 -5.97 -10.38
CA SER A 233 7.13 -5.17 -10.32
C SER A 233 7.06 -3.99 -11.31
N ARG A 234 7.48 -4.22 -12.55
CA ARG A 234 6.90 -3.47 -13.67
C ARG A 234 5.48 -4.00 -13.81
N GLY A 235 4.50 -3.21 -13.34
CA GLY A 235 3.05 -3.44 -13.40
C GLY A 235 2.64 -4.83 -13.84
N LEU A 236 2.19 -5.68 -12.91
CA LEU A 236 1.76 -7.06 -13.12
C LEU A 236 1.11 -7.24 -14.51
N MET A 237 1.93 -7.63 -15.49
CA MET A 237 1.44 -7.98 -16.81
C MET A 237 0.43 -9.14 -16.63
N PRO A 238 -0.70 -9.18 -17.36
CA PRO A 238 -1.75 -10.17 -17.15
C PRO A 238 -1.24 -11.63 -17.06
N GLU A 239 -0.23 -11.96 -17.86
CA GLU A 239 0.41 -13.28 -17.93
C GLU A 239 1.20 -13.68 -16.66
N ARG A 240 1.66 -12.70 -15.88
CA ARG A 240 2.36 -12.93 -14.60
C ARG A 240 1.39 -13.05 -13.44
N PHE A 241 0.27 -12.33 -13.50
CA PHE A 241 -0.81 -12.44 -12.52
C PHE A 241 -1.37 -13.87 -12.45
N SER A 242 -1.54 -14.53 -13.61
CA SER A 242 -1.94 -15.94 -13.66
C SER A 242 -0.95 -16.90 -13.02
N ARG A 243 0.36 -16.63 -13.09
CA ARG A 243 1.40 -17.46 -12.40
C ARG A 243 1.44 -17.24 -10.89
N LEU A 244 1.00 -16.07 -10.44
CA LEU A 244 0.87 -15.78 -9.02
C LEU A 244 -0.30 -16.55 -8.40
N LEU A 245 -1.33 -16.89 -9.18
CA LEU A 245 -2.57 -17.53 -8.71
C LEU A 245 -2.66 -19.05 -8.99
N GLY A 246 -1.83 -19.58 -9.89
CA GLY A 246 -1.70 -21.02 -10.19
C GLY A 246 -0.61 -21.70 -9.38
#